data_AF-A0A835XA13-F1
#
_entry.id   AF-A0A835XA13-F1
#
_cell.length_a   1.000
_cell.length_b   1.000
_cell.length_c   1.000
_cell.angle_alpha   90.00
_cell.angle_beta   90.00
_cell.angle_gamma   90.00
#
_symmetry.space_group_name_H-M   'P 1'
#
loop_
_entity.id
_entity.type
_entity.pdbx_description
1 polymer ?
#
loop_
_entity_poly.entity_id
_entity_poly.type
_entity_poly.pdbx_seq_one_letter_code
_entity_poly.pdbx_strand_id
1 'polypeptide(L)'
;MVFSFKVIRLNINQSYFFGQVQYKNREFKINIQNEMRGKILKLPIGFVPKKERMIVRFTGPDDLFVEDYLAYGGESEWLEIDSDEITYFLADHQDQFDTLEIMDE
;
A
#
# COMPACT_ATOMS: atom_id res chain seq x y z
N MET A 1 -13.05 8.71 -2.15
CA MET A 1 -12.84 8.58 -0.68
C MET A 1 -11.37 8.30 -0.47
N VAL A 2 -10.73 8.85 0.58
CA VAL A 2 -9.29 8.67 0.79
C VAL A 2 -9.02 8.06 2.17
N PHE A 3 -8.25 6.97 2.20
CA PHE A 3 -7.66 6.43 3.42
C PHE A 3 -6.17 6.80 3.45
N SER A 4 -5.76 7.55 4.46
CA SER A 4 -4.37 7.97 4.65
C SER A 4 -3.77 7.25 5.85
N PHE A 5 -2.77 6.42 5.58
CA PHE A 5 -2.03 5.62 6.54
C PHE A 5 -0.64 6.23 6.76
N LYS A 6 -0.19 6.31 8.00
CA LYS A 6 1.20 6.61 8.33
C LYS A 6 2.03 5.33 8.24
N VAL A 7 3.11 5.34 7.47
CA VAL A 7 4.08 4.25 7.43
C VAL A 7 4.93 4.29 8.70
N ILE A 8 4.89 3.23 9.51
CA ILE A 8 5.69 3.12 10.74
C ILE A 8 7.03 2.46 10.44
N ARG A 9 7.01 1.42 9.61
CA ARG A 9 8.20 0.71 9.10
C ARG A 9 7.84 -0.14 7.90
N LEU A 10 8.77 -0.28 6.97
CA LEU A 10 8.73 -1.22 5.85
C LEU A 10 10.10 -1.89 5.73
N ASN A 11 10.18 -3.18 5.97
CA ASN A 11 11.43 -3.94 5.83
C ASN A 11 11.34 -4.79 4.57
N ILE A 12 12.40 -4.79 3.78
CA ILE A 12 12.54 -5.70 2.65
C ILE A 12 12.96 -7.10 3.14
N ASN A 13 12.32 -8.14 2.61
CA ASN A 13 12.74 -9.52 2.76
C ASN A 13 12.77 -10.18 1.38
N GLN A 14 13.97 -10.33 0.82
CA GLN A 14 14.18 -10.83 -0.54
C GLN A 14 13.41 -9.97 -1.56
N SER A 15 12.27 -10.46 -2.06
CA SER A 15 11.48 -9.84 -3.13
C SER A 15 10.14 -9.25 -2.66
N TYR A 16 9.93 -9.07 -1.36
CA TYR A 16 8.71 -8.45 -0.82
C TYR A 16 9.03 -7.57 0.38
N PHE A 17 8.12 -6.65 0.70
CA PHE A 17 8.17 -5.84 1.91
C PHE A 17 7.14 -6.31 2.92
N PHE A 18 7.52 -6.27 4.19
CA PHE A 18 6.61 -6.44 5.31
C PHE A 18 6.83 -5.31 6.32
N GLY A 19 5.77 -4.90 6.99
CA GLY A 19 5.87 -3.74 7.85
C GLY A 19 4.65 -3.47 8.70
N GLN A 20 4.58 -2.23 9.16
CA GLN A 20 3.43 -1.73 9.89
C GLN A 20 3.05 -0.34 9.40
N VAL A 21 1.75 -0.13 9.32
CA VAL A 21 1.13 1.17 9.06
C VAL A 21 0.15 1.51 10.17
N GLN A 22 -0.06 2.79 10.42
CA GLN A 22 -1.03 3.30 11.37
C GLN A 22 -2.15 4.02 10.61
N TYR A 23 -3.39 3.69 10.94
CA TYR A 23 -4.57 4.43 10.50
C TYR A 23 -5.44 4.77 11.69
N LYS A 24 -5.67 6.08 11.88
CA LYS A 24 -6.27 6.62 13.10
C LYS A 24 -5.47 6.14 14.33
N ASN A 25 -6.12 5.51 15.30
CA ASN A 25 -5.49 5.00 16.53
C ASN A 25 -5.21 3.49 16.48
N ARG A 26 -5.14 2.88 15.28
CA ARG A 26 -4.91 1.44 15.11
C ARG A 26 -3.72 1.20 14.19
N GLU A 27 -2.92 0.20 14.55
CA GLU A 27 -1.82 -0.30 13.73
C GLU A 27 -2.25 -1.55 12.98
N PHE A 28 -1.79 -1.66 11.75
CA PHE A 28 -2.04 -2.79 10.87
C PHE A 28 -0.71 -3.28 10.30
N LYS A 29 -0.62 -4.59 10.07
CA LYS A 29 0.47 -5.15 9.28
C LYS A 29 0.26 -4.79 7.82
N ILE A 30 1.36 -4.57 7.11
CA ILE A 30 1.36 -4.36 5.66
C ILE A 30 2.27 -5.39 4.99
N ASN A 31 1.82 -5.93 3.85
CA ASN A 31 2.60 -6.78 2.96
C ASN A 31 2.54 -6.18 1.55
N ILE A 32 3.70 -6.01 0.92
CA ILE A 32 3.83 -5.47 -0.44
C ILE A 32 4.70 -6.43 -1.23
N GLN A 33 4.21 -6.91 -2.37
CA GLN A 33 4.93 -7.88 -3.18
C GLN A 33 4.68 -7.66 -4.67
N ASN A 34 5.52 -8.30 -5.48
CA ASN A 34 5.33 -8.37 -6.92
C ASN A 34 4.01 -9.07 -7.30
N GLU A 35 3.52 -8.74 -8.49
CA GLU A 35 2.27 -9.26 -9.02
C GLU A 35 2.36 -10.77 -9.28
N MET A 36 1.53 -11.56 -8.59
CA MET A 36 1.40 -13.00 -8.88
C MET A 36 0.15 -13.32 -9.70
N ARG A 37 -0.98 -12.64 -9.41
CA ARG A 37 -2.29 -12.87 -10.02
C ARG A 37 -2.96 -11.55 -10.45
N GLY A 38 -2.12 -10.57 -10.79
CA GLY A 38 -2.50 -9.20 -11.13
C GLY A 38 -2.38 -8.24 -9.95
N LYS A 39 -2.65 -6.96 -10.24
CA LYS A 39 -2.60 -5.84 -9.29
C LYS A 39 -3.76 -5.88 -8.31
N ILE A 40 -3.50 -6.22 -7.05
CA ILE A 40 -4.54 -6.43 -6.03
C ILE A 40 -4.25 -5.61 -4.77
N LEU A 41 -5.31 -4.98 -4.26
CA LEU A 41 -5.32 -4.30 -2.97
C LEU A 41 -6.31 -4.98 -2.02
N LYS A 42 -5.88 -5.36 -0.82
CA LYS A 42 -6.79 -5.73 0.28
C LYS A 42 -6.58 -4.84 1.49
N LEU A 43 -7.68 -4.51 2.17
CA LEU A 43 -7.66 -3.58 3.30
C LEU A 43 -8.03 -4.25 4.62
N PRO A 44 -7.43 -3.84 5.74
CA PRO A 44 -7.78 -4.32 7.07
C PRO A 44 -8.94 -3.56 7.72
N ILE A 45 -9.77 -2.93 6.89
CA ILE A 45 -10.91 -2.14 7.29
C ILE A 45 -12.07 -2.42 6.33
N GLY A 46 -13.27 -2.57 6.89
CA GLY A 46 -14.48 -2.75 6.08
C GLY A 46 -14.70 -1.55 5.15
N PHE A 47 -14.69 -1.83 3.85
CA PHE A 47 -14.86 -0.84 2.79
C PHE A 47 -15.61 -1.44 1.60
N VAL A 48 -16.53 -0.66 1.05
CA VAL A 48 -17.24 -0.97 -0.20
C VAL A 48 -16.81 0.08 -1.22
N PRO A 49 -16.01 -0.30 -2.23
CA PRO A 49 -15.51 0.66 -3.20
C PRO A 49 -16.61 1.09 -4.16
N LYS A 50 -16.54 2.33 -4.65
CA LYS A 50 -17.38 2.82 -5.74
C LYS A 50 -16.87 2.35 -7.10
N LYS A 51 -15.56 2.13 -7.23
CA LYS A 51 -14.91 1.63 -8.44
C LYS A 51 -14.23 0.27 -8.23
N GLU A 52 -13.97 -0.43 -9.33
CA GLU A 52 -13.28 -1.72 -9.28
C GLU A 52 -11.79 -1.58 -8.94
N ARG A 53 -11.20 -0.42 -9.23
CA ARG A 53 -9.80 -0.12 -8.98
C ARG A 53 -9.63 1.13 -8.13
N MET A 54 -8.59 1.10 -7.32
CA MET A 54 -8.21 2.10 -6.34
C MET A 54 -6.84 2.64 -6.70
N ILE A 55 -6.63 3.94 -6.50
CA ILE A 55 -5.30 4.52 -6.56
C ILE A 55 -4.59 4.23 -5.25
N VAL A 56 -3.38 3.68 -5.33
CA VAL A 56 -2.52 3.41 -4.18
C VAL A 56 -1.25 4.23 -4.36
N ARG A 57 -0.98 5.15 -3.43
CA ARG A 57 0.14 6.08 -3.50
C ARG A 57 0.99 5.99 -2.25
N PHE A 58 2.29 5.83 -2.40
CA PHE A 58 3.26 6.09 -1.33
C PHE A 58 3.90 7.46 -1.55
N THR A 59 4.08 8.24 -0.48
CA THR A 59 4.72 9.55 -0.51
C THR A 59 5.82 9.65 0.54
N GLY A 60 6.90 10.34 0.18
CA GLY A 60 8.07 10.65 1.00
C GLY A 60 8.50 12.12 0.85
N PRO A 61 9.72 12.48 1.28
CA PRO A 61 10.24 13.84 1.19
C PRO A 61 10.50 14.28 -0.26
N ASP A 62 10.71 15.57 -0.48
CA ASP A 62 11.13 16.16 -1.77
C ASP A 62 10.26 15.76 -2.98
N ASP A 63 8.94 15.71 -2.78
CA ASP A 63 7.95 15.29 -3.78
C ASP A 63 8.18 13.85 -4.30
N LEU A 64 8.87 13.00 -3.54
CA LEU A 64 9.03 11.58 -3.85
C LEU A 64 7.67 10.86 -3.69
N PHE A 65 7.17 10.28 -4.78
CA PHE A 65 6.01 9.41 -4.72
C PHE A 65 6.06 8.29 -5.75
N VAL A 66 5.36 7.20 -5.45
CA VAL A 66 4.98 6.16 -6.42
C VAL A 66 3.49 5.93 -6.32
N GLU A 67 2.86 5.70 -7.47
CA GLU A 67 1.43 5.49 -7.58
C GLU A 67 1.12 4.35 -8.54
N ASP A 68 0.14 3.52 -8.19
CA ASP A 68 -0.40 2.51 -9.08
C ASP A 68 -1.92 2.28 -8.87
N TYR A 69 -2.57 1.68 -9.86
CA TYR A 69 -4.00 1.37 -9.87
C TYR A 69 -4.24 -0.11 -9.60
N LEU A 70 -4.77 -0.44 -8.42
CA LEU A 70 -4.94 -1.81 -7.94
C LEU A 70 -6.41 -2.18 -7.86
N ALA A 71 -6.76 -3.40 -8.27
CA ALA A 71 -8.11 -3.92 -8.11
C ALA A 71 -8.41 -4.19 -6.63
N TYR A 72 -9.58 -3.78 -6.14
CA TYR A 72 -9.97 -4.07 -4.76
C TYR A 72 -10.31 -5.56 -4.61
N GLY A 73 -9.48 -6.26 -3.84
CA GLY A 73 -9.59 -7.70 -3.55
C GLY A 73 -10.37 -8.05 -2.29
N GLY A 74 -10.95 -7.05 -1.61
CA GLY A 74 -11.76 -7.23 -0.41
C GLY A 74 -11.02 -6.97 0.91
N GLU A 75 -11.62 -7.44 2.00
CA GLU A 75 -11.09 -7.29 3.35
C GLU A 75 -10.06 -8.38 3.67
N SER A 76 -9.02 -8.03 4.43
CA SER A 76 -8.02 -8.96 4.96
C SER A 76 -7.65 -8.58 6.40
N GLU A 77 -6.93 -9.41 7.14
CA GLU A 77 -6.34 -8.98 8.42
C GLU A 77 -5.25 -7.91 8.20
N TRP A 78 -4.58 -7.95 7.05
CA TRP A 78 -3.44 -7.12 6.71
C TRP A 78 -3.80 -6.13 5.59
N LEU A 79 -3.02 -5.07 5.46
CA LEU A 79 -2.98 -4.28 4.24
C LEU A 79 -2.10 -5.02 3.23
N GLU A 80 -2.69 -5.52 2.15
CA GLU A 80 -1.97 -6.28 1.11
C GLU A 80 -1.94 -5.48 -0.19
N ILE A 81 -0.74 -5.33 -0.77
CA ILE A 81 -0.49 -4.65 -2.05
C ILE A 81 0.30 -5.60 -2.95
N ASP A 82 -0.31 -6.02 -4.05
CA ASP A 82 0.37 -6.72 -5.14
C ASP A 82 0.57 -5.70 -6.28
N SER A 83 1.80 -5.24 -6.50
CA SER A 83 2.15 -4.29 -7.57
C SER A 83 3.65 -4.33 -7.83
N ASP A 84 4.03 -4.57 -9.07
CA ASP A 84 5.44 -4.54 -9.49
C ASP A 84 6.02 -3.12 -9.40
N GLU A 85 5.25 -2.13 -9.87
CA GLU A 85 5.65 -0.71 -9.87
C GLU A 85 5.97 -0.23 -8.44
N ILE A 86 5.04 -0.46 -7.50
CA ILE A 86 5.25 -0.07 -6.11
C ILE A 86 6.41 -0.87 -5.50
N THR A 87 6.46 -2.19 -5.68
CA THR A 87 7.48 -3.03 -5.05
C THR A 87 8.90 -2.64 -5.49
N TYR A 88 9.12 -2.46 -6.79
CA TYR A 88 10.43 -2.07 -7.30
C TYR A 88 10.80 -0.64 -6.89
N PHE A 89 9.86 0.30 -6.95
CA PHE A 89 10.15 1.68 -6.56
C PHE A 89 10.50 1.82 -5.08
N LEU A 90 9.81 1.09 -4.20
CA LEU A 90 10.14 1.03 -2.78
C LEU A 90 11.52 0.42 -2.52
N ALA A 91 11.96 -0.53 -3.36
CA ALA A 91 13.28 -1.14 -3.26
C ALA A 91 14.42 -0.17 -3.61
N ASP A 92 14.19 0.71 -4.58
CA ASP A 92 15.14 1.75 -4.97
C ASP A 92 15.19 2.94 -3.99
N HIS A 93 14.12 3.13 -3.20
CA HIS A 93 13.95 4.27 -2.28
C HIS A 93 13.62 3.81 -0.85
N GLN A 94 14.38 2.82 -0.34
CA GLN A 94 14.15 2.24 0.98
C GLN A 94 14.16 3.30 2.09
N ASP A 95 13.25 3.14 3.06
CA ASP A 95 13.08 3.99 4.24
C ASP A 95 12.72 5.47 3.96
N GLN A 96 12.35 5.83 2.73
CA GLN A 96 12.03 7.21 2.36
C GLN A 96 10.53 7.55 2.43
N PHE A 97 9.64 6.56 2.53
CA PHE A 97 8.18 6.80 2.52
C PHE A 97 7.61 6.85 3.94
N ASP A 98 6.79 7.87 4.21
CA ASP A 98 6.13 8.07 5.50
C ASP A 98 4.60 7.99 5.43
N THR A 99 4.04 8.02 4.21
CA THR A 99 2.61 8.08 3.98
C THR A 99 2.19 7.10 2.89
N LEU A 100 1.08 6.40 3.12
CA LEU A 100 0.38 5.55 2.17
C LEU A 100 -1.06 6.04 2.04
N GLU A 101 -1.46 6.44 0.84
CA GLU A 101 -2.82 6.86 0.52
C GLU A 101 -3.53 5.89 -0.40
N ILE A 102 -4.80 5.66 -0.14
CA ILE A 102 -5.67 4.77 -0.92
C ILE A 102 -6.93 5.53 -1.29
N MET A 103 -7.14 5.74 -2.59
CA MET A 103 -8.16 6.66 -3.10
C MET A 103 -9.14 5.94 -4.03
N ASP A 104 -10.43 6.05 -3.68
CA ASP A 104 -11.59 5.68 -4.50
C ASP A 104 -12.10 6.93 -5.21
N GLU A 105 -11.44 7.29 -6.31
CA GLU A 105 -11.78 8.41 -7.19
C GLU A 105 -12.42 7.92 -8.47
#